data_AF-X1FH49-F1
#
_entry.id   AF-X1FH49-F1
#
_cell.length_a   1.000
_cell.length_b   1.000
_cell.length_c   1.000
_cell.angle_alpha   90.00
_cell.angle_beta   90.00
_cell.angle_gamma   90.00
#
_symmetry.space_group_name_H-M   'P 1'
#
loop_
_entity.id
_entity.type
_entity.pdbx_description
1 polymer ?
#
loop_
_entity_poly.entity_id
_entity_poly.type
_entity_poly.pdbx_seq_one_letter_code
_entity_poly.pdbx_strand_id
1 'polypeptide(L)'
;MGLGKALGFSLLAYIGLNFLFVIISETISGNLNLLFSNITSDPLIILLIFFGPITMMPGTVVNTLYVKIAFGTFDASLIQTIGLIVTPFVASIVAGKTGGSKGSSLGGWMITCLIGSSALAVLAFINPGTLSYYGIIISDPLEFLIAISVSAAVNGVFYGCFALLFTKTEMY
;
A
#
# COMPACT_ATOMS: atom_id res chain seq x y z
N MET A 1 2.51 0.25 -26.29
CA MET A 1 3.21 -0.50 -25.20
C MET A 1 3.12 0.25 -23.88
N GLY A 2 1.94 0.31 -23.26
CA GLY A 2 1.66 1.16 -22.10
C GLY A 2 1.50 0.43 -20.76
N LEU A 3 0.69 -0.63 -20.75
CA LEU A 3 0.27 -1.32 -19.52
C LEU A 3 1.44 -1.87 -18.69
N GLY A 4 2.38 -2.59 -19.31
CA GLY A 4 3.52 -3.17 -18.58
C GLY A 4 4.43 -2.12 -17.93
N LYS A 5 4.57 -0.94 -18.55
CA LYS A 5 5.32 0.18 -17.96
C LYS A 5 4.55 0.79 -16.79
N ALA A 6 3.25 1.04 -16.96
CA ALA A 6 2.39 1.52 -15.88
C ALA A 6 2.41 0.60 -14.66
N LEU A 7 2.28 -0.70 -14.88
CA LEU A 7 2.41 -1.71 -13.83
C LEU A 7 3.80 -1.66 -13.18
N GLY A 8 4.86 -1.85 -13.96
CA GLY A 8 6.22 -1.98 -13.41
C GLY A 8 6.65 -0.75 -12.59
N PHE A 9 6.42 0.45 -13.12
CA PHE A 9 6.79 1.68 -12.41
C PHE A 9 5.88 1.98 -11.23
N SER A 10 4.57 1.70 -11.31
CA SER A 10 3.67 1.91 -10.17
C SER A 10 3.96 0.93 -9.04
N LEU A 11 4.24 -0.34 -9.34
CA LEU A 11 4.61 -1.35 -8.35
C LEU A 11 5.93 -0.99 -7.66
N LEU A 12 6.94 -0.57 -8.43
CA LEU A 12 8.23 -0.13 -7.87
C LEU A 12 8.06 1.11 -6.99
N ALA A 13 7.30 2.11 -7.44
CA ALA A 13 7.02 3.31 -6.66
C ALA A 13 6.27 2.97 -5.37
N TYR A 14 5.27 2.08 -5.46
CA TYR A 14 4.48 1.64 -4.33
C TYR A 14 5.32 0.93 -3.26
N ILE A 15 6.11 -0.07 -3.67
CA ILE A 15 6.96 -0.83 -2.75
C ILE A 15 8.05 0.07 -2.16
N GLY A 16 8.74 0.84 -3.01
CA GLY A 16 9.86 1.68 -2.60
C GLY A 16 9.46 2.79 -1.64
N LEU A 17 8.35 3.48 -1.90
CA LEU A 17 7.85 4.52 -1.00
C LEU A 17 7.34 3.93 0.30
N ASN A 18 6.62 2.81 0.27
CA ASN A 18 6.15 2.21 1.52
C ASN A 18 7.30 1.78 2.41
N PHE A 19 8.30 1.12 1.80
CA PHE A 19 9.52 0.72 2.51
C PHE A 19 10.21 1.94 3.14
N LEU A 20 10.33 3.05 2.41
CA LEU A 20 10.89 4.30 2.94
C LEU A 20 10.12 4.79 4.17
N PHE A 21 8.78 4.87 4.10
CA PHE A 21 7.96 5.32 5.24
C PHE A 21 8.06 4.39 6.45
N VAL A 22 8.13 3.07 6.24
CA VAL A 22 8.36 2.10 7.31
C VAL A 22 9.72 2.35 7.96
N ILE A 23 10.80 2.46 7.18
CA ILE A 23 12.14 2.70 7.71
C ILE A 23 12.23 4.00 8.51
N ILE A 24 11.64 5.09 7.99
CA ILE A 24 11.61 6.38 8.70
C ILE A 24 10.85 6.23 10.03
N SER A 25 9.67 5.58 10.01
CA SER A 25 8.88 5.35 11.21
C SER A 25 9.63 4.52 12.25
N GLU A 26 10.22 3.39 11.85
CA GLU A 26 10.96 2.52 12.78
C GLU A 26 12.21 3.21 13.34
N THR A 27 12.83 4.11 12.56
CA THR A 27 13.94 4.94 13.03
C THR A 27 13.48 5.92 14.11
N ILE A 28 12.35 6.61 13.90
CA ILE A 28 11.78 7.54 14.89
C ILE A 28 11.35 6.81 16.16
N SER A 29 10.80 5.60 16.03
CA SER A 29 10.41 4.74 17.15
C SER A 29 11.59 4.09 17.89
N GLY A 30 12.82 4.15 17.36
CA GLY A 30 13.97 3.45 17.92
C GLY A 30 13.98 1.93 17.71
N ASN A 31 13.14 1.43 16.80
CA ASN A 31 12.88 0.00 16.58
C ASN A 31 13.53 -0.56 15.31
N LEU A 32 14.41 0.20 14.64
CA LEU A 32 15.03 -0.22 13.38
C LEU A 32 15.78 -1.58 13.48
N ASN A 33 16.51 -1.81 14.59
CA ASN A 33 17.18 -3.10 14.83
C ASN A 33 16.19 -4.24 15.00
N LEU A 34 15.05 -3.99 15.66
CA LEU A 34 13.98 -4.96 15.83
C LEU A 34 13.35 -5.32 14.48
N LEU A 35 13.11 -4.33 13.61
CA LEU A 35 12.62 -4.57 12.24
C LEU A 35 13.54 -5.53 11.47
N PHE A 36 14.85 -5.28 11.45
CA PHE A 36 15.80 -6.14 10.73
C PHE A 36 15.98 -7.51 11.39
N SER A 37 15.90 -7.59 12.73
CA SER A 37 15.85 -8.87 13.43
C SER A 37 14.63 -9.68 13.01
N ASN A 38 13.44 -9.04 12.96
CA ASN A 38 12.19 -9.69 12.56
C ASN A 38 12.23 -10.16 11.11
N ILE A 39 12.80 -9.36 10.18
CA ILE A 39 13.04 -9.78 8.79
C ILE A 39 13.96 -11.01 8.72
N THR A 40 14.95 -11.10 9.61
CA THR A 40 15.88 -12.23 9.62
C THR A 40 15.20 -13.50 10.15
N SER A 41 14.38 -13.39 11.20
CA SER A 41 13.69 -14.54 11.81
C SER A 41 12.44 -14.97 11.06
N ASP A 42 11.74 -14.04 10.40
CA ASP A 42 10.54 -14.27 9.62
C ASP A 42 10.58 -13.45 8.31
N PRO A 43 11.21 -13.98 7.25
CA PRO A 43 11.40 -13.25 6.00
C PRO A 43 10.10 -12.83 5.31
N LEU A 44 8.98 -13.51 5.60
CA LEU A 44 7.68 -13.21 4.97
C LEU A 44 7.09 -11.87 5.43
N ILE A 45 7.58 -11.31 6.53
CA ILE A 45 7.23 -9.97 7.00
C ILE A 45 7.47 -8.89 5.93
N ILE A 46 8.39 -9.13 5.00
CA ILE A 46 8.70 -8.16 3.94
C ILE A 46 7.49 -7.88 3.05
N LEU A 47 6.56 -8.84 2.93
CA LEU A 47 5.30 -8.63 2.21
C LEU A 47 4.42 -7.58 2.89
N LEU A 48 4.39 -7.57 4.22
CA LEU A 48 3.69 -6.54 4.99
C LEU A 48 4.37 -5.18 4.83
N ILE A 49 5.70 -5.16 4.88
CA ILE A 49 6.51 -3.93 4.70
C ILE A 49 6.34 -3.37 3.28
N PHE A 50 6.09 -4.20 2.28
CA PHE A 50 5.94 -3.73 0.89
C PHE A 50 4.50 -3.39 0.52
N PHE A 51 3.54 -4.16 1.02
CA PHE A 51 2.16 -4.09 0.57
C PHE A 51 1.16 -3.59 1.63
N GLY A 52 1.64 -3.28 2.84
CA GLY A 52 0.82 -2.80 3.96
C GLY A 52 -0.28 -1.79 3.63
N PRO A 53 -0.06 -0.75 2.79
CA PRO A 53 -1.10 0.24 2.51
C PRO A 53 -2.37 -0.32 1.88
N ILE A 54 -2.31 -1.50 1.24
CA ILE A 54 -3.48 -2.09 0.58
C ILE A 54 -4.50 -2.62 1.59
N THR A 55 -4.10 -2.85 2.85
CA THR A 55 -5.01 -3.33 3.91
C THR A 55 -5.95 -2.25 4.39
N MET A 56 -5.66 -0.98 4.11
CA MET A 56 -6.41 0.16 4.59
C MET A 56 -7.14 0.87 3.46
N MET A 57 -8.43 1.12 3.65
CA MET A 57 -9.22 1.91 2.70
C MET A 57 -8.85 3.39 2.82
N PRO A 58 -8.83 4.17 1.71
CA PRO A 58 -8.46 5.58 1.72
C PRO A 58 -9.27 6.42 2.72
N GLY A 59 -10.58 6.17 2.83
CA GLY A 59 -11.44 6.87 3.79
C GLY A 59 -11.02 6.64 5.24
N THR A 60 -10.64 5.41 5.59
CA THR A 60 -10.13 5.08 6.92
C THR A 60 -8.81 5.80 7.21
N VAL A 61 -7.90 5.84 6.24
CA VAL A 61 -6.60 6.52 6.44
C VAL A 61 -6.77 8.03 6.59
N VAL A 62 -7.66 8.65 5.80
CA VAL A 62 -7.98 10.08 5.93
C VAL A 62 -8.57 10.39 7.29
N ASN A 63 -9.50 9.55 7.78
CA ASN A 63 -10.07 9.72 9.12
C ASN A 63 -8.99 9.58 10.22
N THR A 64 -8.13 8.57 10.13
CA THR A 64 -7.02 8.37 11.07
C THR A 64 -6.06 9.55 11.07
N LEU A 65 -5.74 10.10 9.89
CA LEU A 65 -4.89 11.27 9.75
C LEU A 65 -5.54 12.50 10.40
N TYR A 66 -6.83 12.73 10.15
CA TYR A 66 -7.59 13.81 10.77
C TYR A 66 -7.55 13.72 12.30
N VAL A 67 -7.82 12.54 12.86
CA VAL A 67 -7.79 12.29 14.30
C VAL A 67 -6.41 12.61 14.87
N LYS A 68 -5.32 12.10 14.26
CA LYS A 68 -3.95 12.36 14.74
C LYS A 68 -3.60 13.84 14.74
N ILE A 69 -4.00 14.58 13.69
CA ILE A 69 -3.77 16.02 13.60
C ILE A 69 -4.60 16.76 14.66
N ALA A 70 -5.88 16.43 14.81
CA ALA A 70 -6.78 17.08 15.76
C ALA A 70 -6.34 16.90 17.23
N PHE A 71 -5.77 15.74 17.56
CA PHE A 71 -5.26 15.45 18.91
C PHE A 71 -3.76 15.74 19.09
N GLY A 72 -3.08 16.31 18.07
CA GLY A 72 -1.68 16.72 18.17
C GLY A 72 -0.68 15.57 18.31
N THR A 73 -0.99 14.39 17.77
CA THR A 73 -0.10 13.22 17.82
C THR A 73 0.96 13.29 16.70
N PHE A 74 2.13 13.84 17.02
CA PHE A 74 3.26 13.97 16.09
C PHE A 74 4.38 12.97 16.40
N ASP A 75 4.11 11.69 16.17
CA ASP A 75 5.04 10.59 16.42
C ASP A 75 5.24 9.70 15.17
N ALA A 76 5.93 8.58 15.34
CA ALA A 76 6.17 7.61 14.27
C ALA A 76 4.87 7.09 13.63
N SER A 77 3.78 7.00 14.38
CA SER A 77 2.49 6.53 13.87
C SER A 77 1.84 7.53 12.90
N LEU A 78 2.13 8.83 13.03
CA LEU A 78 1.74 9.84 12.04
C LEU A 78 2.48 9.62 10.73
N ILE A 79 3.79 9.35 10.78
CA ILE A 79 4.61 9.08 9.59
C ILE A 79 4.13 7.84 8.85
N GLN A 80 3.82 6.75 9.56
CA GLN A 80 3.18 5.57 8.96
C GLN A 80 1.85 5.93 8.29
N THR A 81 1.00 6.70 8.96
CA THR A 81 -0.31 7.11 8.41
C THR A 81 -0.16 7.94 7.14
N ILE A 82 0.83 8.84 7.08
CA ILE A 82 1.16 9.58 5.87
C ILE A 82 1.61 8.62 4.76
N GLY A 83 2.45 7.63 5.09
CA GLY A 83 2.89 6.60 4.15
C GLY A 83 1.74 5.80 3.55
N LEU A 84 0.70 5.50 4.33
CA LEU A 84 -0.51 4.80 3.87
C LEU A 84 -1.32 5.59 2.81
N ILE A 85 -1.16 6.91 2.71
CA ILE A 85 -1.79 7.75 1.68
C ILE A 85 -0.82 8.07 0.55
N VAL A 86 0.38 8.58 0.89
CA VAL A 86 1.33 9.10 -0.09
C VAL A 86 1.80 7.99 -1.02
N THR A 87 2.02 6.79 -0.49
CA THR A 87 2.49 5.65 -1.27
C THR A 87 1.52 5.29 -2.41
N PRO A 88 0.25 4.91 -2.17
CA PRO A 88 -0.68 4.60 -3.25
C PRO A 88 -0.96 5.79 -4.15
N PHE A 89 -0.99 7.01 -3.60
CA PHE A 89 -1.20 8.22 -4.37
C PHE A 89 -0.09 8.42 -5.42
N VAL A 90 1.18 8.43 -5.01
CA VAL A 90 2.31 8.61 -5.93
C VAL A 90 2.40 7.45 -6.92
N ALA A 91 2.21 6.21 -6.46
CA ALA A 91 2.22 5.05 -7.33
C ALA A 91 1.16 5.13 -8.44
N SER A 92 -0.04 5.60 -8.12
CA SER A 92 -1.12 5.82 -9.10
C SER A 92 -0.79 6.92 -10.12
N ILE A 93 -0.16 8.02 -9.69
CA ILE A 93 0.31 9.09 -10.59
C ILE A 93 1.39 8.56 -11.54
N VAL A 94 2.31 7.74 -11.01
CA VAL A 94 3.34 7.09 -11.82
C VAL A 94 2.72 6.17 -12.87
N ALA A 95 1.70 5.38 -12.52
CA ALA A 95 0.92 4.60 -13.48
C ALA A 95 0.31 5.49 -14.57
N GLY A 96 -0.32 6.60 -14.19
CA GLY A 96 -0.86 7.64 -15.08
C GLY A 96 0.14 8.14 -16.10
N LYS A 97 1.29 8.61 -15.63
CA LYS A 97 2.30 9.22 -16.49
C LYS A 97 2.98 8.23 -17.44
N THR A 98 3.02 6.96 -17.08
CA THR A 98 3.78 5.92 -17.81
C THR A 98 2.90 5.00 -18.67
N GLY A 99 1.57 5.00 -18.46
CA GLY A 99 0.65 4.11 -19.16
C GLY A 99 0.35 4.47 -20.61
N GLY A 100 0.54 5.72 -21.03
CA GLY A 100 0.36 6.15 -22.44
C GLY A 100 -1.07 6.08 -22.99
N SER A 101 -2.01 5.41 -22.32
CA SER A 101 -3.45 5.48 -22.54
C SER A 101 -4.20 5.37 -21.21
N LYS A 102 -5.46 5.84 -21.15
CA LYS A 102 -6.27 5.79 -19.93
C LYS A 102 -6.45 4.37 -19.40
N GLY A 103 -6.79 3.42 -20.28
CA GLY A 103 -6.96 2.01 -19.92
C GLY A 103 -5.66 1.37 -19.43
N SER A 104 -4.52 1.68 -20.06
CA SER A 104 -3.21 1.18 -19.61
C SER A 104 -2.79 1.76 -18.26
N SER A 105 -3.12 3.02 -18.00
CA SER A 105 -2.77 3.73 -16.77
C SER A 105 -3.59 3.21 -15.58
N LEU A 106 -4.91 3.15 -15.75
CA LEU A 106 -5.82 2.59 -14.75
C LEU A 106 -5.52 1.09 -14.53
N GLY A 107 -5.36 0.35 -15.63
CA GLY A 107 -5.05 -1.08 -15.58
C GLY A 107 -3.73 -1.37 -14.86
N GLY A 108 -2.70 -0.55 -15.09
CA GLY A 108 -1.42 -0.70 -14.40
C GLY A 108 -1.54 -0.56 -12.88
N TRP A 109 -2.25 0.48 -12.42
CA TRP A 109 -2.52 0.68 -11.00
C TRP A 109 -3.41 -0.40 -10.39
N MET A 110 -4.45 -0.82 -11.10
CA MET A 110 -5.35 -1.90 -10.66
C MET A 110 -4.58 -3.21 -10.47
N ILE A 111 -3.70 -3.57 -11.41
CA ILE A 111 -2.89 -4.78 -11.28
C ILE A 111 -1.90 -4.66 -10.10
N THR A 112 -1.33 -3.47 -9.85
CA THR A 112 -0.51 -3.23 -8.65
C THR A 112 -1.30 -3.48 -7.36
N CYS A 113 -2.55 -3.01 -7.28
CA CYS A 113 -3.44 -3.28 -6.15
C CYS A 113 -3.72 -4.77 -5.98
N LEU A 114 -4.00 -5.48 -7.09
CA LEU A 114 -4.25 -6.93 -7.08
C LEU A 114 -3.02 -7.71 -6.61
N ILE A 115 -1.83 -7.39 -7.11
CA ILE A 115 -0.57 -8.02 -6.65
C ILE A 115 -0.40 -7.79 -5.16
N GLY A 116 -0.62 -6.57 -4.67
CA GLY A 116 -0.51 -6.27 -3.25
C GLY A 116 -1.49 -7.06 -2.38
N SER A 117 -2.76 -7.14 -2.79
CA SER A 117 -3.74 -7.95 -2.06
C SER A 117 -3.43 -9.44 -2.13
N SER A 118 -2.98 -9.95 -3.28
CA SER A 118 -2.63 -11.36 -3.44
C SER A 118 -1.40 -11.72 -2.60
N ALA A 119 -0.39 -10.86 -2.54
CA ALA A 119 0.79 -11.08 -1.70
C ALA A 119 0.43 -11.20 -0.22
N LEU A 120 -0.44 -10.31 0.28
CA LEU A 120 -0.88 -10.36 1.67
C LEU A 120 -1.89 -11.47 1.95
N ALA A 121 -2.71 -11.85 0.96
CA ALA A 121 -3.53 -13.05 1.06
C ALA A 121 -2.66 -14.30 1.24
N VAL A 122 -1.62 -14.46 0.40
CA VAL A 122 -0.65 -15.56 0.53
C VAL A 122 -0.01 -15.57 1.93
N LEU A 123 0.37 -14.39 2.45
CA LEU A 123 0.88 -14.28 3.82
C LEU A 123 -0.15 -14.77 4.86
N ALA A 124 -1.42 -14.40 4.74
CA ALA A 124 -2.46 -14.81 5.68
C ALA A 124 -2.73 -16.33 5.69
N PHE A 125 -2.59 -17.00 4.54
CA PHE A 125 -2.76 -18.46 4.45
C PHE A 125 -1.53 -19.24 4.93
N ILE A 126 -0.33 -18.67 4.79
CA ILE A 126 0.93 -19.36 5.16
C ILE A 126 1.32 -19.09 6.61
N ASN A 127 1.25 -17.84 7.06
CA ASN A 127 1.71 -17.41 8.38
C ASN A 127 0.84 -16.30 8.97
N PRO A 128 -0.38 -16.63 9.45
CA PRO A 128 -1.29 -15.65 10.06
C PRO A 128 -0.75 -15.05 11.38
N GLY A 129 0.21 -15.71 12.03
CA GLY A 129 0.85 -15.23 13.25
C GLY A 129 1.60 -13.91 13.03
N THR A 130 2.28 -13.77 11.89
CA THR A 130 3.00 -12.54 11.50
C THR A 130 2.05 -11.34 11.41
N LEU A 131 0.88 -11.53 10.79
CA LEU A 131 -0.12 -10.47 10.64
C LEU A 131 -0.66 -10.02 12.00
N SER A 132 -0.92 -10.97 12.88
CA SER A 132 -1.42 -10.70 14.25
C SER A 132 -0.40 -9.92 15.09
N TYR A 133 0.89 -10.25 14.97
CA TYR A 133 1.97 -9.53 15.67
C TYR A 133 2.04 -8.05 15.27
N TYR A 134 1.70 -7.73 14.02
CA TYR A 134 1.63 -6.34 13.50
C TYR A 134 0.25 -5.70 13.65
N GLY A 135 -0.62 -6.26 14.50
CA GLY A 135 -1.93 -5.68 14.83
C GLY A 135 -3.02 -5.95 13.79
N ILE A 136 -2.79 -6.82 12.81
CA ILE A 136 -3.80 -7.30 11.87
C ILE A 136 -4.37 -8.61 12.42
N ILE A 137 -5.46 -8.50 13.18
CA ILE A 137 -6.12 -9.65 13.79
C ILE A 137 -6.88 -10.41 12.70
N ILE A 138 -6.56 -11.70 12.55
CA ILE A 138 -7.22 -12.60 11.59
C ILE A 138 -7.95 -13.67 12.39
N SER A 139 -9.28 -13.53 12.50
CA SER A 139 -10.18 -14.57 13.00
C SER A 139 -10.32 -15.72 12.01
N ASP A 140 -10.42 -15.39 10.72
CA ASP A 140 -10.56 -16.32 9.61
C ASP A 140 -9.77 -15.80 8.38
N PRO A 141 -8.82 -16.57 7.82
CA PRO A 141 -8.11 -16.20 6.60
C PRO A 141 -9.03 -15.90 5.41
N LEU A 142 -10.21 -16.52 5.32
CA LEU A 142 -11.18 -16.25 4.27
C LEU A 142 -11.82 -14.86 4.43
N GLU A 143 -12.20 -14.48 5.65
CA GLU A 143 -12.69 -13.14 5.96
C GLU A 143 -11.63 -12.09 5.62
N PHE A 144 -10.36 -12.35 5.97
CA PHE A 144 -9.25 -11.47 5.62
C PHE A 144 -9.07 -11.34 4.10
N LEU A 145 -9.14 -12.44 3.34
CA LEU A 145 -9.08 -12.42 1.88
C LEU A 145 -10.18 -11.55 1.28
N ILE A 146 -11.41 -11.66 1.78
CA ILE A 146 -12.53 -10.84 1.33
C ILE A 146 -12.26 -9.36 1.66
N ALA A 147 -11.90 -9.07 2.91
CA ALA A 147 -11.64 -7.71 3.38
C ALA A 147 -10.53 -7.01 2.57
N ILE A 148 -9.41 -7.71 2.34
CA ILE A 148 -8.29 -7.14 1.60
C ILE A 148 -8.59 -7.00 0.11
N SER A 149 -9.38 -7.90 -0.48
CA SER A 149 -9.81 -7.79 -1.88
C SER A 149 -10.73 -6.59 -2.08
N VAL A 150 -11.66 -6.35 -1.14
CA VAL A 150 -12.51 -5.15 -1.14
C VAL A 150 -11.64 -3.90 -0.97
N SER A 151 -10.70 -3.91 -0.03
CA SER A 151 -9.78 -2.79 0.17
C SER A 151 -8.95 -2.50 -1.09
N ALA A 152 -8.46 -3.54 -1.77
CA ALA A 152 -7.71 -3.38 -3.02
C ALA A 152 -8.57 -2.84 -4.16
N ALA A 153 -9.83 -3.26 -4.27
CA ALA A 153 -10.77 -2.70 -5.24
C ALA A 153 -11.04 -1.21 -4.95
N VAL A 154 -11.28 -0.85 -3.69
CA VAL A 154 -11.52 0.55 -3.28
C VAL A 154 -10.28 1.41 -3.54
N ASN A 155 -9.09 0.95 -3.14
CA ASN A 155 -7.81 1.62 -3.44
C ASN A 155 -7.58 1.74 -4.95
N GLY A 156 -7.87 0.68 -5.68
CA GLY A 156 -7.78 0.60 -7.14
C GLY A 156 -8.63 1.66 -7.83
N VAL A 157 -9.91 1.80 -7.43
CA VAL A 157 -10.81 2.79 -7.99
C VAL A 157 -10.43 4.20 -7.54
N PHE A 158 -10.29 4.41 -6.23
CA PHE A 158 -10.05 5.74 -5.64
C PHE A 158 -8.76 6.37 -6.17
N TYR A 159 -7.63 5.65 -6.07
CA TYR A 159 -6.37 6.15 -6.58
C TYR A 159 -6.25 6.03 -8.11
N GLY A 160 -7.01 5.10 -8.72
CA GLY A 160 -7.12 4.98 -10.18
C GLY A 160 -7.68 6.23 -10.85
N CYS A 161 -8.56 6.98 -10.16
CA CYS A 161 -9.01 8.29 -10.64
C CYS A 161 -7.83 9.25 -10.85
N PHE A 162 -6.83 9.28 -9.95
CA PHE A 162 -5.63 10.09 -10.15
C PHE A 162 -4.78 9.57 -11.31
N ALA A 163 -4.63 8.25 -11.47
CA ALA A 163 -3.94 7.70 -12.64
C ALA A 163 -4.58 8.18 -13.96
N LEU A 164 -5.90 8.22 -14.03
CA LEU A 164 -6.65 8.72 -15.20
C LEU A 164 -6.48 10.22 -15.44
N LEU A 165 -6.37 11.02 -14.38
CA LEU A 165 -6.12 12.48 -14.46
C LEU A 165 -4.72 12.81 -14.97
N PHE A 166 -3.71 12.03 -14.58
CA PHE A 166 -2.31 12.25 -14.96
C PHE A 166 -1.88 11.51 -16.23
N THR A 167 -2.82 10.91 -16.95
CA THR A 167 -2.54 10.26 -18.22
C THR A 167 -2.21 11.30 -19.30
N LYS A 168 -1.17 11.04 -20.10
CA LYS A 168 -0.70 11.95 -21.16
C LYS A 168 -1.66 12.17 -22.33
N THR A 169 -2.60 11.25 -22.56
CA THR A 169 -3.65 11.42 -23.56
C THR A 169 -4.72 12.35 -22.98
N GLU A 170 -4.93 13.50 -23.61
CA GLU A 170 -6.00 14.43 -23.24
C GLU A 170 -7.36 13.72 -23.22
N MET A 171 -8.28 14.22 -22.38
CA MET A 171 -9.70 13.97 -22.65
C MET A 171 -10.01 14.76 -23.91
N TYR A 172 -10.60 14.11 -24.91
CA TYR A 172 -10.90 14.58 -26.28
C TYR A 172 -9.86 14.16 -27.33
#